data_AF-A0A924QAC8-F1
#
_entry.id   AF-A0A924QAC8-F1
#
_cell.length_a   1.000
_cell.length_b   1.000
_cell.length_c   1.000
_cell.angle_alpha   90.00
_cell.angle_beta   90.00
_cell.angle_gamma   90.00
#
_symmetry.space_group_name_H-M   'P 1'
#
loop_
_entity.id
_entity.type
_entity.pdbx_description
1 polymer ?
#
loop_
_entity_poly.entity_id
_entity_poly.type
_entity_poly.pdbx_seq_one_letter_code
_entity_poly.pdbx_strand_id
1 'polypeptide(L)'
;MESVFCGEPSYADKGFSSRAHRAHLHKRGIKSAIMHKAQRNKPLSSRQKSANKRISKSRYIVEQCFGTMKRLSAMSRASYIGTKKVNAQFTLKTANKIRLNTESLGAVRPQCA
;
A
#
# COMPACT_ATOMS: atom_id res chain seq x y z
N MET A 1 10.12 -30.19 -12.89
CA MET A 1 8.74 -29.78 -12.55
C MET A 1 8.66 -29.70 -11.04
N GLU A 2 9.03 -28.57 -10.42
CA GLU A 2 8.86 -28.41 -8.97
C GLU A 2 9.09 -26.96 -8.56
N SER A 3 8.02 -26.30 -8.13
CA SER A 3 7.97 -25.45 -6.93
C SER A 3 6.59 -24.81 -6.90
N VAL A 4 5.68 -25.43 -6.16
CA VAL A 4 4.41 -24.81 -5.77
C VAL A 4 4.79 -23.55 -4.98
N PHE A 5 4.47 -22.37 -5.51
CA PHE A 5 4.66 -21.08 -4.83
C PHE A 5 3.74 -21.03 -3.60
N CYS A 6 4.21 -21.54 -2.47
CA CYS A 6 3.46 -21.67 -1.22
C CYS A 6 3.72 -20.49 -0.26
N GLY A 7 3.78 -19.26 -0.80
CA GLY A 7 3.99 -18.04 -0.03
C GLY A 7 3.14 -16.88 -0.54
N GLU A 8 2.65 -16.04 0.38
CA GLU A 8 1.89 -14.84 0.03
C GLU A 8 2.69 -13.94 -0.94
N PRO A 9 2.04 -13.36 -1.97
CA PRO A 9 2.73 -12.50 -2.91
C PRO A 9 3.27 -11.23 -2.22
N SER A 10 4.55 -10.97 -2.40
CA SER A 10 5.19 -9.78 -1.83
C SER A 10 4.83 -8.55 -2.66
N TYR A 11 3.97 -7.68 -2.12
CA TYR A 11 3.60 -6.40 -2.72
C TYR A 11 4.65 -5.33 -2.47
N ALA A 12 5.12 -4.67 -3.53
CA ALA A 12 6.03 -3.53 -3.39
C ALA A 12 5.89 -2.52 -4.53
N ASP A 13 6.43 -1.33 -4.30
CA ASP A 13 6.44 -0.24 -5.27
C ASP A 13 7.52 -0.39 -6.35
N LYS A 14 7.62 0.62 -7.23
CA LYS A 14 8.58 0.65 -8.35
C LYS A 14 10.03 0.81 -7.88
N GLY A 15 10.28 1.33 -6.67
CA GLY A 15 11.61 1.45 -6.09
C GLY A 15 12.28 0.08 -5.88
N PHE A 16 11.47 -0.94 -5.61
CA PHE A 16 11.92 -2.31 -5.42
C PHE A 16 12.02 -3.14 -6.71
N SER A 17 11.85 -2.52 -7.88
CA SER A 17 11.78 -3.21 -9.18
C SER A 17 13.10 -3.76 -9.74
N SER A 18 14.17 -3.82 -8.94
CA SER A 18 15.48 -4.30 -9.36
C SER A 18 15.47 -5.79 -9.72
N ARG A 19 16.38 -6.19 -10.61
CA ARG A 19 16.49 -7.59 -11.06
C ARG A 19 16.94 -8.51 -9.92
N ALA A 20 17.89 -8.03 -9.11
CA ALA A 20 18.38 -8.73 -7.92
C ALA A 20 17.24 -9.04 -6.93
N HIS A 21 16.32 -8.09 -6.72
CA HIS A 21 15.21 -8.29 -5.79
C HIS A 21 14.21 -9.33 -6.28
N ARG A 22 13.88 -9.33 -7.58
CA ARG A 22 13.01 -10.38 -8.16
C ARG A 22 13.67 -11.75 -8.13
N ALA A 23 14.97 -11.83 -8.39
CA ALA A 23 15.72 -13.10 -8.30
C ALA A 23 15.75 -13.63 -6.86
N HIS A 24 15.91 -12.75 -5.87
CA HIS A 24 15.87 -13.10 -4.45
C HIS A 24 14.50 -13.66 -4.03
N LEU A 25 13.42 -13.01 -4.46
CA LEU A 25 12.05 -13.50 -4.20
C LEU A 25 11.79 -14.85 -4.88
N HIS A 26 12.26 -15.03 -6.12
CA HIS A 26 12.16 -16.29 -6.84
C HIS A 26 12.92 -17.41 -6.12
N LYS A 27 14.15 -17.15 -5.65
CA LYS A 27 14.95 -18.13 -4.88
C LYS A 27 14.25 -18.58 -3.60
N ARG A 28 13.43 -17.71 -3.00
CA ARG A 28 12.62 -18.00 -1.81
C ARG A 28 11.26 -18.63 -2.11
N GLY A 29 10.91 -18.87 -3.38
CA GLY A 29 9.59 -19.38 -3.77
C GLY A 29 8.45 -18.39 -3.52
N ILE A 30 8.74 -17.09 -3.45
CA ILE A 30 7.76 -16.03 -3.19
C ILE A 30 7.37 -15.34 -4.50
N LYS A 31 6.06 -15.20 -4.75
CA LYS A 31 5.56 -14.52 -5.94
C LYS A 31 5.82 -13.02 -5.85
N SER A 32 6.52 -12.45 -6.85
CA SER A 32 6.79 -11.02 -6.87
C SER A 32 5.59 -10.22 -7.35
N ALA A 33 4.93 -9.48 -6.45
CA ALA A 33 3.92 -8.46 -6.79
C ALA A 33 4.51 -7.04 -6.74
N ILE A 34 5.72 -6.90 -7.29
CA ILE A 34 6.45 -5.64 -7.38
C ILE A 34 6.08 -4.92 -8.67
N MET A 35 5.69 -3.65 -8.57
CA MET A 35 5.36 -2.84 -9.76
C MET A 35 6.55 -2.75 -10.74
N HIS A 36 6.24 -2.83 -12.03
CA HIS A 36 7.21 -2.62 -13.10
C HIS A 36 7.55 -1.13 -13.26
N LYS A 37 8.84 -0.84 -13.36
CA LYS A 37 9.40 0.49 -13.64
C LYS A 37 9.84 0.55 -15.10
N ALA A 38 9.40 1.60 -15.82
CA ALA A 38 9.89 1.89 -17.16
C ALA A 38 11.41 2.18 -17.11
N GLN A 39 12.15 1.75 -18.13
CA GLN A 39 13.58 2.03 -18.24
C GLN A 39 13.80 3.12 -19.31
N ARG A 40 14.97 3.76 -19.31
CA ARG A 40 15.34 4.75 -20.33
C ARG A 40 15.15 4.12 -21.72
N ASN A 41 14.40 4.81 -22.58
CA ASN A 41 14.07 4.38 -23.94
C ASN A 41 13.31 3.03 -24.06
N LYS A 42 12.75 2.50 -22.96
CA LYS A 42 11.94 1.28 -22.96
C LYS A 42 10.62 1.51 -22.22
N PRO A 43 9.54 1.85 -22.95
CA PRO A 43 8.23 2.04 -22.34
C PRO A 43 7.68 0.71 -21.80
N LEU A 44 6.72 0.80 -20.87
CA LEU A 44 6.06 -0.37 -20.31
C LEU A 44 5.18 -1.06 -21.36
N SER A 45 5.31 -2.38 -21.48
CA SER A 45 4.39 -3.21 -22.26
C SER A 45 2.96 -3.14 -21.70
N SER A 46 1.95 -3.36 -22.56
CA SER A 46 0.54 -3.46 -22.17
C SER A 46 0.32 -4.44 -21.01
N ARG A 47 0.98 -5.61 -21.04
CA ARG A 47 0.92 -6.62 -19.97
C ARG A 47 1.46 -6.08 -18.64
N GLN A 48 2.56 -5.33 -18.68
CA GLN A 48 3.17 -4.71 -17.50
C GLN A 48 2.28 -3.60 -16.94
N LYS A 49 1.63 -2.81 -17.79
CA LYS A 49 0.64 -1.79 -17.38
C LYS A 49 -0.56 -2.44 -16.68
N SER A 50 -1.13 -3.51 -17.25
CA SER A 50 -2.24 -4.25 -16.63
C SER A 50 -1.85 -4.92 -15.32
N ALA A 51 -0.62 -5.43 -15.19
CA ALA A 51 -0.11 -5.94 -13.92
C ALA A 51 0.03 -4.82 -12.87
N ASN A 52 0.60 -3.68 -13.25
CA ASN A 52 0.70 -2.51 -12.38
C ASN A 52 -0.69 -2.02 -11.92
N LYS A 53 -1.70 -2.01 -12.80
CA LYS A 53 -3.07 -1.60 -12.44
C LYS A 53 -3.66 -2.48 -11.33
N ARG A 54 -3.45 -3.80 -11.39
CA ARG A 54 -3.91 -4.74 -10.35
C ARG A 54 -3.19 -4.52 -9.02
N ILE A 55 -1.86 -4.39 -9.05
CA ILE A 55 -1.04 -4.13 -7.85
C ILE A 55 -1.42 -2.78 -7.22
N SER A 56 -1.62 -1.75 -8.04
CA SER A 56 -2.03 -0.42 -7.60
C SER A 56 -3.38 -0.43 -6.88
N LYS A 57 -4.35 -1.27 -7.27
CA LYS A 57 -5.64 -1.38 -6.59
C LYS A 57 -5.47 -1.86 -5.14
N SER A 58 -4.65 -2.88 -4.90
CA SER A 58 -4.35 -3.35 -3.53
C SER A 58 -3.62 -2.29 -2.73
N ARG A 59 -2.63 -1.62 -3.33
CA ARG A 59 -1.88 -0.54 -2.67
C ARG A 59 -2.73 0.67 -2.31
N TYR A 60 -3.67 1.02 -3.18
CA TYR A 60 -4.56 2.17 -2.97
C TYR A 60 -5.31 2.05 -1.64
N ILE A 61 -5.81 0.86 -1.30
CA ILE A 61 -6.51 0.63 -0.02
C ILE A 61 -5.60 0.98 1.17
N VAL A 62 -4.37 0.45 1.14
CA VAL A 62 -3.37 0.68 2.20
C VAL A 62 -2.97 2.16 2.29
N GLU A 63 -2.72 2.79 1.14
CA GLU A 63 -2.35 4.21 1.05
C GLU A 63 -3.48 5.13 1.52
N GLN A 64 -4.74 4.79 1.26
CA GLN A 64 -5.89 5.54 1.78
C GLN A 64 -5.97 5.48 3.31
N CYS A 65 -5.71 4.31 3.92
CA CYS A 65 -5.64 4.18 5.38
C CYS A 65 -4.56 5.09 5.96
N PHE A 66 -3.33 5.02 5.44
CA PHE A 66 -2.23 5.86 5.91
C PHE A 66 -2.43 7.35 5.60
N GLY A 67 -3.04 7.70 4.46
CA GLY A 67 -3.36 9.08 4.12
C GLY A 67 -4.39 9.68 5.08
N THR A 68 -5.43 8.89 5.42
CA THR A 68 -6.43 9.28 6.42
C THR A 68 -5.79 9.51 7.78
N MET A 69 -4.89 8.61 8.18
CA MET A 69 -4.17 8.68 9.45
C MET A 69 -3.30 9.93 9.57
N LYS A 70 -2.58 10.28 8.51
CA LYS A 70 -1.77 11.49 8.46
C LYS A 70 -2.63 12.75 8.52
N ARG A 71 -3.73 12.78 7.75
CA ARG A 71 -4.58 13.97 7.60
C ARG A 71 -5.48 14.23 8.82
N LEU A 72 -6.21 13.22 9.27
CA LEU A 72 -7.25 13.39 10.31
C LEU A 72 -6.72 13.15 11.72
N SER A 73 -5.71 12.29 11.85
CA SER A 73 -5.20 11.83 13.15
C SER A 73 -3.84 12.43 13.51
N ALA A 74 -3.28 13.31 12.66
CA ALA A 74 -1.96 13.93 12.79
C ALA A 74 -0.82 12.92 13.06
N MET A 75 -1.01 11.65 12.68
CA MET A 75 -0.06 10.57 12.94
C MET A 75 0.83 10.42 11.70
N SER A 76 1.83 11.29 11.59
CA SER A 76 2.84 11.27 10.53
C SER A 76 4.05 10.39 10.86
N ARG A 77 4.33 10.22 12.15
CA ARG A 77 5.44 9.45 12.72
C ARG A 77 4.96 8.69 13.95
N ALA A 78 5.68 7.63 14.32
CA ALA A 78 5.44 6.94 15.58
C ALA A 78 5.71 7.90 16.74
N SER A 79 4.69 8.24 17.52
CA SER A 79 4.82 9.14 18.68
C SER A 79 5.50 8.48 19.88
N TYR A 80 5.55 7.15 19.91
CA TYR A 80 6.01 6.37 21.05
C TYR A 80 7.11 5.39 20.65
N ILE A 81 8.00 5.11 21.59
CA ILE A 81 9.00 4.06 21.46
C ILE A 81 8.33 2.70 21.73
N GLY A 82 8.54 1.76 20.82
CA GLY A 82 8.04 0.39 20.91
C GLY A 82 6.72 0.17 20.18
N THR A 83 6.61 -1.00 19.53
CA THR A 83 5.49 -1.38 18.67
C THR A 83 4.17 -1.48 19.42
N LYS A 84 4.16 -1.96 20.67
CA LYS A 84 2.94 -2.10 21.48
C LYS A 84 2.19 -0.78 21.66
N LYS A 85 2.91 0.29 22.04
CA LYS A 85 2.34 1.63 22.27
C LYS A 85 1.84 2.27 20.97
N VAL A 86 2.63 2.15 19.90
CA VAL A 86 2.25 2.65 18.57
C VAL A 86 1.00 1.92 18.04
N ASN A 87 0.94 0.60 18.22
CA ASN A 87 -0.22 -0.20 17.82
C ASN A 87 -1.48 0.18 18.61
N ALA A 88 -1.37 0.41 19.92
CA ALA A 88 -2.50 0.88 20.72
C ALA A 88 -2.99 2.26 20.23
N GLN A 89 -2.08 3.20 19.99
CA GLN A 89 -2.41 4.52 19.42
C GLN A 89 -3.08 4.39 18.05
N PHE A 90 -2.55 3.52 17.18
CA PHE A 90 -3.10 3.24 15.86
C PHE A 90 -4.54 2.74 15.94
N THR A 91 -4.81 1.75 16.79
CA THR A 91 -6.15 1.18 16.99
C THR A 91 -7.14 2.23 17.51
N LEU A 92 -6.75 2.99 18.54
CA LEU A 92 -7.62 4.01 19.14
C LEU A 92 -7.97 5.13 18.15
N LYS A 93 -6.98 5.64 17.40
CA LYS A 93 -7.22 6.70 16.41
C LYS A 93 -8.03 6.21 15.21
N THR A 94 -7.85 4.95 14.81
CA THR A 94 -8.64 4.32 13.75
C THR A 94 -10.09 4.12 14.19
N ALA A 95 -10.33 3.73 15.44
CA ALA A 95 -11.68 3.59 15.99
C ALA A 95 -12.42 4.94 16.07
N ASN A 96 -11.73 6.02 16.43
CA ASN A 96 -12.31 7.37 16.47
C ASN A 96 -12.84 7.85 15.11
N LYS A 97 -12.33 7.31 13.98
CA LYS A 97 -12.89 7.59 12.64
C LYS A 97 -14.37 7.16 12.53
N ILE A 98 -14.77 6.07 13.18
CA ILE A 98 -16.16 5.60 13.15
C ILE A 98 -17.06 6.66 13.81
N ARG A 99 -16.61 7.28 14.91
CA ARG A 99 -17.37 8.31 15.63
C ARG A 99 -17.42 9.68 14.94
N LEU A 100 -16.33 10.12 14.29
CA LEU A 100 -16.32 11.43 13.62
C LEU A 100 -17.10 11.44 12.29
N ASN A 101 -17.26 10.28 11.64
CA ASN A 101 -18.03 10.18 10.39
C ASN A 101 -19.54 10.01 10.61
N THR A 102 -19.97 9.57 11.80
CA THR A 102 -21.40 9.51 12.16
C THR A 102 -22.00 10.89 12.40
N GLU A 103 -21.20 11.89 12.79
CA GLU A 103 -21.66 13.28 12.94
C GLU A 103 -21.67 14.05 11.61
N SER A 104 -20.92 13.60 10.60
CA SER A 104 -20.79 14.30 9.31
C SER A 104 -21.78 13.87 8.23
N LEU A 105 -22.86 13.13 8.58
CA LEU A 105 -23.94 12.79 7.62
C LEU A 105 -24.71 14.01 7.08
N GLY A 106 -24.33 15.23 7.47
CA GLY A 106 -24.93 16.50 7.02
C GLY A 106 -24.05 17.42 6.17
N ALA A 107 -22.81 17.08 5.83
CA ALA A 107 -21.94 17.98 5.07
C ALA A 107 -21.68 17.48 3.64
N VAL A 108 -22.58 17.84 2.72
CA VAL A 108 -22.34 17.75 1.27
C VAL A 108 -21.14 18.62 0.93
N ARG A 109 -20.10 18.04 0.32
CA ARG A 109 -18.96 18.81 -0.20
C ARG A 109 -19.46 19.73 -1.33
N PRO A 110 -19.17 21.04 -1.33
CA PRO A 110 -19.47 21.86 -2.48
C PRO A 110 -18.68 21.32 -3.69
N GLN A 111 -19.40 21.04 -4.77
CA GLN A 111 -18.79 20.77 -6.07
C GLN A 111 -18.15 22.08 -6.53
N CYS A 112 -16.83 22.11 -6.66
CA CYS A 112 -16.16 23.21 -7.32
C CYS A 112 -16.58 23.20 -8.80
N ALA A 113 -17.17 24.31 -9.24
CA ALA A 113 -17.34 24.67 -10.65
C ALA A 113 -15.99 25.03 -11.29
#